data_AF-K1YEC5-F1
#
_entry.id   AF-K1YEC5-F1
#
_cell.length_a   1.000
_cell.length_b   1.000
_cell.length_c   1.000
_cell.angle_alpha   90.00
_cell.angle_beta   90.00
_cell.angle_gamma   90.00
#
_symmetry.space_group_name_H-M   'P 1'
#
loop_
_entity.id
_entity.type
_entity.pdbx_description
1 polymer ?
#
loop_
_entity_poly.entity_id
_entity_poly.type
_entity_poly.pdbx_seq_one_letter_code
_entity_poly.pdbx_strand_id
1 'polypeptide(L)'
;MRRSGQLSVQVLLYGSIVIIALTGFLTWTDAVITSVYRESDRAQALAIAEAGIEYYRWHLAHAPQDFQDGTGQPGPYVHEYTDKSGTVVGTYTLTITPPVSGSTIITIESAGKLTTNPDLEKVIRVRMGIPSFAKYAAVLNANVRFGQGTEVFGEIHSNGGVRFDGIAHNLVTSAQDQYDDPDHTGQKEFGVHTHVNVPPATGVTDTARPLESPPDAVQDRSDVFLVGRQFPVPAVDFAGITSNLSEMRIDAIAGGFYRPTSTTALGYEIVLKTNDTFDFYVVNSLVPVPSNCSNVNNQDGWGTWSVNTKTLLGNYPMPANNLIFIEDNVWVSGTIDGSRVT
;
A
#
# COMPACT_ATOMS: atom_id res chain seq x y z
N MET A 1 57.96 35.55 -63.47
CA MET A 1 56.72 35.73 -62.68
C MET A 1 57.06 35.60 -61.20
N ARG A 2 56.95 36.69 -60.43
CA ARG A 2 57.31 36.72 -59.00
C ARG A 2 56.23 35.99 -58.17
N ARG A 3 56.61 34.90 -57.51
CA ARG A 3 55.76 34.05 -56.63
C ARG A 3 55.47 34.66 -55.25
N SER A 4 55.54 35.99 -55.10
CA SER A 4 55.52 36.66 -53.79
C SER A 4 54.13 36.82 -53.15
N GLY A 5 53.03 36.51 -53.85
CA GLY A 5 51.66 36.60 -53.32
C GLY A 5 51.04 35.28 -52.83
N GLN A 6 51.56 34.12 -53.28
CA GLN A 6 50.98 32.81 -52.94
C GLN A 6 51.19 32.43 -51.47
N LEU A 7 52.31 32.85 -50.88
CA LEU A 7 52.67 32.55 -49.49
C LEU A 7 51.79 33.34 -48.51
N SER A 8 51.46 34.60 -48.82
CA SER A 8 50.54 35.42 -48.03
C SER A 8 49.11 34.87 -48.03
N VAL A 9 48.63 34.36 -49.17
CA VAL A 9 47.30 33.73 -49.27
C VAL A 9 47.24 32.44 -48.45
N GLN A 10 48.29 31.61 -48.49
CA GLN A 10 48.36 30.40 -47.66
C GLN A 10 48.39 30.74 -46.17
N VAL A 11 49.18 31.73 -45.74
CA VAL A 11 49.24 32.15 -44.34
C VAL A 11 47.90 32.71 -43.86
N LEU A 12 47.19 33.50 -44.69
CA LEU A 12 45.86 34.00 -44.36
C LEU A 12 44.83 32.87 -44.26
N LEU A 13 44.90 31.87 -45.13
CA LEU A 13 43.96 30.76 -45.16
C LEU A 13 44.18 29.80 -43.99
N TYR A 14 45.44 29.47 -43.66
CA TYR A 14 45.74 28.69 -42.46
C TYR A 14 45.45 29.49 -41.18
N GLY A 15 45.75 30.79 -41.15
CA GLY A 15 45.44 31.67 -40.03
C GLY A 15 43.93 31.77 -39.77
N SER A 16 43.11 31.91 -40.82
CA SER A 16 41.66 31.98 -40.66
C SER A 16 41.07 30.66 -40.20
N ILE A 17 41.56 29.52 -40.70
CA ILE A 17 41.15 28.18 -40.22
C ILE A 17 41.48 28.01 -38.73
N VAL A 18 42.69 28.41 -38.31
CA VAL A 18 43.10 28.33 -36.91
C VAL A 18 42.24 29.22 -36.03
N ILE A 19 41.93 30.45 -36.46
CA ILE A 19 41.06 31.36 -35.71
C ILE A 19 39.65 30.78 -35.59
N ILE A 20 39.06 30.28 -36.69
CA ILE A 20 37.73 29.67 -36.68
C ILE A 20 37.70 28.43 -35.76
N ALA A 21 38.73 27.59 -35.84
CA ALA A 21 38.85 26.41 -34.98
C ALA A 21 38.98 26.78 -33.50
N LEU A 22 39.78 27.80 -33.16
CA LEU A 22 39.94 28.30 -31.80
C LEU A 22 38.65 28.92 -31.27
N THR A 23 37.97 29.75 -32.06
CA THR A 23 36.66 30.32 -31.67
C THR A 23 35.64 29.22 -31.47
N GLY A 24 35.55 28.25 -32.39
CA GLY A 24 34.67 27.08 -32.25
C GLY A 24 34.94 26.30 -30.97
N PHE A 25 36.22 26.03 -30.65
CA PHE A 25 36.62 25.34 -29.44
C PHE A 25 36.26 26.11 -28.16
N LEU A 26 36.46 27.44 -28.13
CA LEU A 26 36.10 28.27 -26.99
C LEU A 26 34.59 28.29 -26.76
N THR A 27 33.79 28.47 -27.83
CA THR A 27 32.33 28.44 -27.72
C THR A 27 31.80 27.08 -27.30
N TRP A 28 32.41 26.00 -27.79
CA TRP A 28 32.05 24.64 -27.38
C TRP A 28 32.40 24.39 -25.90
N THR A 29 33.56 24.83 -25.45
CA THR A 29 34.01 24.70 -24.05
C THR A 29 33.07 25.43 -23.09
N ASP A 30 32.71 26.68 -23.40
CA ASP A 30 31.76 27.48 -22.61
C ASP A 30 30.38 26.83 -22.56
N ALA A 31 29.90 26.32 -23.70
CA ALA A 31 28.63 25.60 -23.78
C ALA A 31 28.64 24.31 -22.92
N VAL A 32 29.73 23.54 -22.95
CA VAL A 32 29.89 22.33 -22.13
C VAL A 32 29.92 22.67 -20.64
N ILE A 33 30.70 23.66 -20.22
CA ILE A 33 30.78 24.07 -18.81
C ILE A 33 29.41 24.56 -18.31
N THR A 34 28.74 25.42 -19.08
CA THR A 34 27.40 25.92 -18.75
C THR A 34 26.39 24.77 -18.68
N SER A 35 26.49 23.79 -19.57
CA SER A 35 25.64 22.60 -19.53
C SER A 35 25.86 21.77 -18.27
N VAL A 36 27.11 21.60 -17.83
CA VAL A 36 27.44 20.86 -16.60
C VAL A 36 26.87 21.57 -15.37
N TYR A 37 27.03 22.88 -15.26
CA TYR A 37 26.45 23.65 -14.14
C TYR A 37 24.93 23.60 -14.14
N ARG A 38 24.28 23.75 -15.31
CA ARG A 38 22.83 23.62 -15.41
C ARG A 38 22.32 22.24 -14.99
N GLU A 39 23.05 21.19 -15.33
CA GLU A 39 22.68 19.83 -14.93
C GLU A 39 22.87 19.60 -13.43
N SER A 40 23.97 20.12 -12.86
CA SER A 40 24.19 20.15 -11.41
C SER A 40 23.07 20.89 -10.68
N ASP A 41 22.72 22.10 -11.12
CA ASP A 41 21.65 22.90 -10.52
C ASP A 41 20.29 22.18 -10.60
N ARG A 42 20.00 21.52 -11.73
CA ARG A 42 18.77 20.72 -11.89
C ARG A 42 18.71 19.54 -10.93
N ALA A 43 19.82 18.84 -10.75
CA ALA A 43 19.91 17.72 -9.82
C ALA A 43 19.75 18.19 -8.37
N GLN A 44 20.37 19.31 -8.00
CA GLN A 44 20.24 19.88 -6.65
C GLN A 44 18.83 20.40 -6.38
N ALA A 45 18.21 21.14 -7.33
CA ALA A 45 16.83 21.59 -7.20
C ALA A 45 15.85 20.42 -7.06
N LEU A 46 16.09 19.30 -7.76
CA LEU A 46 15.32 18.07 -7.60
C LEU A 46 15.49 17.47 -6.19
N ALA A 47 16.72 17.36 -5.69
CA ALA A 47 17.00 16.85 -4.34
C ALA A 47 16.35 17.72 -3.24
N ILE A 48 16.31 19.05 -3.44
CA ILE A 48 15.60 19.97 -2.53
C ILE A 48 14.09 19.70 -2.55
N ALA A 49 13.50 19.46 -3.73
CA ALA A 49 12.09 19.10 -3.84
C ALA A 49 11.80 17.72 -3.19
N GLU A 50 12.70 16.74 -3.33
CA GLU A 50 12.59 15.44 -2.66
C GLU A 50 12.61 15.59 -1.14
N ALA A 51 13.49 16.47 -0.62
CA ALA A 51 13.55 16.75 0.80
C ALA A 51 12.23 17.31 1.35
N GLY A 52 11.52 18.14 0.58
CA GLY A 52 10.20 18.62 0.96
C GLY A 52 9.14 17.53 1.01
N ILE A 53 9.16 16.58 0.06
CA ILE A 53 8.29 15.39 0.11
C ILE A 53 8.59 14.54 1.35
N GLU A 54 9.86 14.29 1.62
CA GLU A 54 10.31 13.47 2.75
C GLU A 54 9.99 14.11 4.11
N TYR A 55 10.18 15.42 4.22
CA TYR A 55 9.77 16.20 5.37
C TYR A 55 8.28 16.04 5.65
N TYR A 56 7.43 16.25 4.63
CA TYR A 56 5.98 16.21 4.85
C TYR A 56 5.48 14.78 5.09
N ARG A 57 6.15 13.77 4.52
CA ARG A 57 5.94 12.36 4.86
C ARG A 57 6.21 12.09 6.33
N TRP A 58 7.32 12.59 6.87
CA TRP A 58 7.63 12.48 8.30
C TRP A 58 6.61 13.24 9.16
N HIS A 59 6.23 14.46 8.74
CA HIS A 59 5.24 15.29 9.43
C HIS A 59 3.92 14.55 9.62
N LEU A 60 3.37 14.00 8.54
CA LEU A 60 2.11 13.25 8.58
C LEU A 60 2.22 11.91 9.34
N ALA A 61 3.40 11.32 9.44
CA ALA A 61 3.60 10.15 10.29
C ALA A 61 3.45 10.48 11.79
N HIS A 62 3.67 11.75 12.18
CA HIS A 62 3.57 12.22 13.57
C HIS A 62 2.28 13.01 13.84
N ALA A 63 1.75 13.68 12.81
CA ALA A 63 0.51 14.45 12.86
C ALA A 63 -0.39 14.10 11.66
N PRO A 64 -1.07 12.93 11.68
CA PRO A 64 -1.77 12.37 10.51
C PRO A 64 -2.88 13.23 9.90
N GLN A 65 -3.44 14.14 10.69
CA GLN A 65 -4.54 15.02 10.28
C GLN A 65 -4.08 16.46 9.98
N ASP A 66 -2.79 16.75 10.14
CA ASP A 66 -2.26 18.09 9.93
C ASP A 66 -1.86 18.30 8.47
N PHE A 67 -2.85 18.67 7.66
CA PHE A 67 -2.65 19.08 6.27
C PHE A 67 -2.26 20.56 6.14
N GLN A 68 -1.95 21.22 7.26
CA GLN A 68 -1.65 22.66 7.32
C GLN A 68 -0.27 22.98 7.88
N ASP A 69 0.60 21.98 7.95
CA ASP A 69 2.02 22.14 8.31
C ASP A 69 2.23 22.81 9.68
N GLY A 70 1.31 22.55 10.62
CA GLY A 70 1.32 23.10 11.97
C GLY A 70 0.93 24.58 12.06
N THR A 71 0.65 25.24 10.94
CA THR A 71 0.37 26.69 10.90
C THR A 71 -1.09 27.05 11.19
N GLY A 72 -2.01 26.09 10.98
CA GLY A 72 -3.45 26.34 11.07
C GLY A 72 -4.00 27.22 9.93
N GLN A 73 -3.20 27.50 8.90
CA GLN A 73 -3.59 28.34 7.75
C GLN A 73 -3.36 27.59 6.44
N PRO A 74 -4.10 27.93 5.36
CA PRO A 74 -3.84 27.39 4.03
C PRO A 74 -2.43 27.77 3.54
N GLY A 75 -1.77 26.82 2.87
CA GLY A 75 -0.46 27.02 2.27
C GLY A 75 -0.48 27.94 1.03
N PRO A 76 0.63 28.01 0.28
CA PRO A 76 1.77 27.10 0.35
C PRO A 76 2.73 27.37 1.53
N TYR A 77 3.44 26.33 1.96
CA TYR A 77 4.38 26.38 3.09
C TYR A 77 5.82 26.39 2.60
N VAL A 78 6.61 27.38 3.01
CA VAL A 78 7.99 27.57 2.53
C VAL A 78 8.97 27.22 3.63
N HIS A 79 9.94 26.37 3.30
CA HIS A 79 11.00 25.94 4.22
C HIS A 79 12.36 26.12 3.59
N GLU A 80 13.36 26.38 4.44
CA GLU A 80 14.75 26.49 4.04
C GLU A 80 15.41 25.12 3.95
N TYR A 81 16.22 24.92 2.91
CA TYR A 81 17.07 23.74 2.75
C TYR A 81 18.52 24.11 3.06
N THR A 82 19.06 23.55 4.13
CA THR A 82 20.41 23.88 4.62
C THR A 82 21.41 22.77 4.36
N ASP A 83 22.67 23.16 4.15
CA ASP A 83 23.77 22.21 4.12
C ASP A 83 24.20 21.76 5.53
N LYS A 84 25.21 20.87 5.59
CA LYS A 84 25.75 20.34 6.85
C LYS A 84 26.34 21.41 7.78
N SER A 85 26.66 22.59 7.25
CA SER A 85 27.14 23.74 8.03
C SER A 85 26.03 24.71 8.45
N GLY A 86 24.78 24.45 8.05
CA GLY A 86 23.63 25.31 8.34
C GLY A 86 23.44 26.47 7.36
N THR A 87 24.16 26.50 6.24
CA THR A 87 23.98 27.54 5.21
C THR A 87 22.81 27.18 4.31
N VAL A 88 21.94 28.15 4.01
CA VAL A 88 20.78 27.97 3.14
C VAL A 88 21.22 27.83 1.67
N VAL A 89 21.07 26.62 1.13
CA VAL A 89 21.42 26.28 -0.27
C VAL A 89 20.22 26.54 -1.19
N GLY A 90 19.02 26.46 -0.65
CA GLY A 90 17.79 26.71 -1.40
C GLY A 90 16.56 26.65 -0.50
N THR A 91 15.39 26.60 -1.12
CA THR A 91 14.11 26.48 -0.43
C THR A 91 13.23 25.46 -1.13
N TYR A 92 12.35 24.81 -0.36
CA TYR A 92 11.26 24.04 -0.91
C TYR A 92 9.92 24.62 -0.47
N THR A 93 8.96 24.64 -1.39
CA THR A 93 7.62 25.16 -1.18
C THR A 93 6.61 24.02 -1.31
N LEU A 94 5.81 23.80 -0.28
CA LEU A 94 4.86 22.71 -0.19
C LEU A 94 3.43 23.19 -0.47
N THR A 95 2.74 22.46 -1.36
CA THR A 95 1.31 22.60 -1.59
C THR A 95 0.64 21.28 -1.26
N ILE A 96 -0.27 21.31 -0.29
CA ILE A 96 -0.91 20.11 0.27
C ILE A 96 -2.37 20.11 -0.14
N THR A 97 -2.80 19.04 -0.81
CA THR A 97 -4.21 18.79 -1.11
C THR A 97 -4.72 17.72 -0.15
N PRO A 98 -5.61 18.06 0.80
CA PRO A 98 -6.21 17.11 1.74
C PRO A 98 -6.98 16.00 1.00
N PRO A 99 -7.21 14.85 1.66
CA PRO A 99 -7.98 13.77 1.07
C PRO A 99 -9.45 14.17 0.93
N VAL A 100 -10.11 13.69 -0.12
CA VAL A 100 -11.58 13.76 -0.22
C VAL A 100 -12.23 12.89 0.85
N SER A 101 -13.47 13.19 1.24
CA SER A 101 -14.20 12.39 2.23
C SER A 101 -14.24 10.90 1.84
N GLY A 102 -13.92 10.02 2.79
CA GLY A 102 -13.83 8.58 2.58
C GLY A 102 -12.63 8.12 1.74
N SER A 103 -11.58 8.93 1.63
CA SER A 103 -10.29 8.56 1.05
C SER A 103 -9.18 8.84 2.06
N THR A 104 -8.11 8.03 2.04
CA THR A 104 -6.87 8.32 2.78
C THR A 104 -5.79 8.92 1.87
N ILE A 105 -6.08 9.03 0.57
CA ILE A 105 -5.12 9.50 -0.44
C ILE A 105 -5.02 11.01 -0.40
N ILE A 106 -3.85 11.51 -0.06
CA ILE A 106 -3.46 12.90 -0.12
C ILE A 106 -2.54 13.16 -1.31
N THR A 107 -2.43 14.42 -1.72
CA THR A 107 -1.45 14.85 -2.73
C THR A 107 -0.53 15.90 -2.14
N ILE A 108 0.77 15.63 -2.19
CA ILE A 108 1.82 16.53 -1.75
C ILE A 108 2.58 16.97 -2.98
N GLU A 109 2.68 18.28 -3.17
CA GLU A 109 3.53 18.89 -4.19
C GLU A 109 4.63 19.68 -3.51
N SER A 110 5.89 19.41 -3.87
CA SER A 110 7.06 20.14 -3.38
C SER A 110 7.80 20.77 -4.55
N ALA A 111 7.94 22.09 -4.52
CA ALA A 111 8.70 22.87 -5.48
C ALA A 111 10.04 23.32 -4.87
N GLY A 112 11.14 22.75 -5.34
CA GLY A 112 12.50 23.06 -4.91
C GLY A 112 13.18 24.11 -5.79
N LYS A 113 13.84 25.08 -5.15
CA LYS A 113 14.61 26.16 -5.79
C LYS A 113 15.98 26.30 -5.13
N LEU A 114 16.97 26.71 -5.91
CA LEU A 114 18.31 27.05 -5.42
C LEU A 114 18.43 28.53 -5.15
N THR A 115 19.15 28.90 -4.09
CA THR A 115 19.46 30.31 -3.80
C THR A 115 20.37 30.92 -4.88
N THR A 116 21.28 30.11 -5.43
CA THR A 116 22.24 30.53 -6.47
C THR A 116 21.61 30.69 -7.86
N ASN A 117 20.46 30.04 -8.09
CA ASN A 117 19.76 30.04 -9.38
C ASN A 117 18.24 30.01 -9.15
N PRO A 118 17.63 31.14 -8.76
CA PRO A 118 16.23 31.20 -8.34
C PRO A 118 15.22 31.02 -9.48
N ASP A 119 15.66 31.19 -10.73
CA ASP A 119 14.83 30.98 -11.93
C ASP A 119 14.63 29.48 -12.23
N LEU A 120 15.49 28.61 -11.68
CA LEU A 120 15.37 27.17 -11.84
C LEU A 120 14.50 26.56 -10.74
N GLU A 121 13.43 25.90 -11.15
CA GLU A 121 12.49 25.22 -10.26
C GLU A 121 12.32 23.75 -10.68
N LYS A 122 12.27 22.86 -9.68
CA LYS A 122 11.87 21.46 -9.86
C LYS A 122 10.70 21.15 -8.96
N VAL A 123 9.66 20.54 -9.53
CA VAL A 123 8.43 20.20 -8.81
C VAL A 123 8.26 18.70 -8.79
N ILE A 124 8.08 18.13 -7.61
CA ILE A 124 7.73 16.73 -7.40
C ILE A 124 6.33 16.67 -6.83
N ARG A 125 5.50 15.80 -7.39
CA ARG A 125 4.16 15.52 -6.89
C ARG A 125 4.06 14.05 -6.51
N VAL A 126 3.72 13.80 -5.25
CA VAL A 126 3.50 12.44 -4.72
C VAL A 126 2.07 12.32 -4.24
N ARG A 127 1.48 11.15 -4.50
CA ARG A 127 0.24 10.72 -3.87
C ARG A 127 0.57 9.63 -2.88
N MET A 128 0.12 9.81 -1.65
CA MET A 128 0.31 8.83 -0.58
C MET A 128 -1.00 8.63 0.16
N GLY A 129 -1.18 7.46 0.75
CA GLY A 129 -2.35 7.15 1.55
C GLY A 129 -2.04 6.00 2.49
N ILE A 130 -2.87 5.87 3.52
CA ILE A 130 -2.80 4.76 4.45
C ILE A 130 -3.23 3.50 3.68
N PRO A 131 -2.41 2.43 3.65
CA PRO A 131 -2.76 1.18 2.98
C PRO A 131 -4.09 0.65 3.51
N SER A 132 -5.00 0.30 2.61
CA SER A 132 -6.26 -0.36 3.01
C SER A 132 -6.03 -1.87 3.16
N PHE A 133 -6.55 -2.44 4.25
CA PHE A 133 -6.59 -3.89 4.44
C PHE A 133 -7.53 -4.59 3.46
N ALA A 134 -8.45 -3.85 2.83
CA ALA A 134 -9.35 -4.38 1.79
C ALA A 134 -8.63 -4.85 0.51
N LYS A 135 -7.30 -4.63 0.39
CA LYS A 135 -6.49 -5.22 -0.69
C LYS A 135 -6.21 -6.72 -0.48
N TYR A 136 -6.23 -7.19 0.76
CA TYR A 136 -5.97 -8.58 1.10
C TYR A 136 -7.27 -9.38 0.99
N ALA A 137 -7.18 -10.56 0.38
CA ALA A 137 -8.22 -11.58 0.53
C ALA A 137 -8.16 -12.20 1.94
N ALA A 138 -6.95 -12.33 2.50
CA ALA A 138 -6.75 -12.76 3.88
C ALA A 138 -5.47 -12.13 4.47
N VAL A 139 -5.59 -11.60 5.69
CA VAL A 139 -4.46 -11.13 6.51
C VAL A 139 -4.56 -11.79 7.88
N LEU A 140 -3.52 -12.52 8.29
CA LEU A 140 -3.56 -13.36 9.50
C LEU A 140 -2.36 -13.11 10.43
N ASN A 141 -2.55 -13.40 11.72
CA ASN A 141 -1.50 -13.32 12.74
C ASN A 141 -1.13 -14.71 13.31
N ALA A 142 -1.25 -15.77 12.49
CA ALA A 142 -1.10 -17.16 12.92
C ALA A 142 -0.73 -18.07 11.74
N ASN A 143 -0.26 -19.29 12.02
CA ASN A 143 -0.09 -20.30 10.97
C ASN A 143 -1.44 -20.64 10.34
N VAL A 144 -1.50 -20.76 9.02
CA VAL A 144 -2.75 -21.00 8.29
C VAL A 144 -2.55 -22.00 7.16
N ARG A 145 -3.59 -22.82 6.93
CA ARG A 145 -3.70 -23.66 5.74
C ARG A 145 -4.88 -23.24 4.87
N PHE A 146 -4.61 -23.13 3.57
CA PHE A 146 -5.62 -23.09 2.53
C PHE A 146 -5.64 -24.44 1.83
N GLY A 147 -6.75 -25.17 1.97
CA GLY A 147 -6.85 -26.56 1.51
C GLY A 147 -7.05 -26.70 -0.01
N GLN A 148 -7.00 -27.93 -0.50
CA GLN A 148 -7.24 -28.25 -1.91
C GLN A 148 -8.62 -27.76 -2.38
N GLY A 149 -8.69 -27.29 -3.63
CA GLY A 149 -9.92 -26.74 -4.23
C GLY A 149 -10.20 -25.29 -3.83
N THR A 150 -9.34 -24.69 -3.02
CA THR A 150 -9.38 -23.27 -2.70
C THR A 150 -8.81 -22.46 -3.87
N GLU A 151 -9.52 -21.43 -4.29
CA GLU A 151 -9.07 -20.48 -5.31
C GLU A 151 -9.26 -19.07 -4.77
N VAL A 152 -8.17 -18.30 -4.70
CA VAL A 152 -8.19 -16.97 -4.07
C VAL A 152 -7.78 -15.90 -5.06
N PHE A 153 -8.63 -14.88 -5.15
CA PHE A 153 -8.42 -13.67 -5.93
C PHE A 153 -8.16 -12.50 -4.96
N GLY A 154 -6.89 -12.26 -4.66
CA GLY A 154 -6.45 -11.19 -3.76
C GLY A 154 -5.15 -11.55 -3.06
N GLU A 155 -4.46 -10.54 -2.51
CA GLU A 155 -3.21 -10.78 -1.77
C GLU A 155 -3.49 -11.56 -0.49
N ILE A 156 -2.55 -12.44 -0.11
CA ILE A 156 -2.59 -13.15 1.16
C ILE A 156 -1.34 -12.81 1.97
N HIS A 157 -1.52 -12.53 3.26
CA HIS A 157 -0.42 -12.33 4.19
C HIS A 157 -0.67 -13.07 5.51
N SER A 158 0.38 -13.68 6.07
CA SER A 158 0.37 -14.10 7.47
C SER A 158 1.64 -13.68 8.21
N ASN A 159 1.51 -13.23 9.45
CA ASN A 159 2.67 -13.09 10.35
C ASN A 159 3.23 -14.45 10.81
N GLY A 160 2.43 -15.50 10.68
CA GLY A 160 2.84 -16.90 10.82
C GLY A 160 3.16 -17.52 9.46
N GLY A 161 3.22 -18.85 9.43
CA GLY A 161 3.39 -19.62 8.21
C GLY A 161 2.12 -19.79 7.38
N VAL A 162 2.30 -20.03 6.07
CA VAL A 162 1.20 -20.28 5.13
C VAL A 162 1.45 -21.56 4.35
N ARG A 163 0.60 -22.57 4.57
CA ARG A 163 0.47 -23.73 3.70
C ARG A 163 -0.64 -23.47 2.70
N PHE A 164 -0.32 -23.41 1.42
CA PHE A 164 -1.28 -23.09 0.37
C PHE A 164 -1.42 -24.25 -0.63
N ASP A 165 -2.47 -25.05 -0.49
CA ASP A 165 -2.74 -26.23 -1.31
C ASP A 165 -3.77 -25.99 -2.43
N GLY A 166 -4.04 -24.71 -2.76
CA GLY A 166 -5.02 -24.27 -3.74
C GLY A 166 -4.41 -23.59 -4.97
N ILE A 167 -5.14 -22.63 -5.55
CA ILE A 167 -4.65 -21.73 -6.61
C ILE A 167 -4.71 -20.28 -6.12
N ALA A 168 -3.56 -19.61 -6.08
CA ALA A 168 -3.42 -18.20 -5.70
C ALA A 168 -3.18 -17.34 -6.94
N HIS A 169 -4.14 -16.47 -7.25
CA HIS A 169 -4.05 -15.54 -8.39
C HIS A 169 -3.23 -14.29 -8.11
N ASN A 170 -2.78 -14.10 -6.86
CA ASN A 170 -1.99 -12.94 -6.45
C ASN A 170 -0.89 -13.39 -5.47
N LEU A 171 -0.10 -12.42 -5.00
CA LEU A 171 1.03 -12.66 -4.14
C LEU A 171 0.60 -13.25 -2.77
N VAL A 172 1.29 -14.32 -2.37
CA VAL A 172 1.16 -14.93 -1.04
C VAL A 172 2.43 -14.64 -0.24
N THR A 173 2.27 -14.09 0.96
CA THR A 173 3.39 -13.62 1.77
C THR A 173 3.36 -14.12 3.21
N SER A 174 4.54 -14.30 3.79
CA SER A 174 4.71 -14.63 5.21
C SER A 174 5.79 -13.79 5.85
N ALA A 175 5.59 -13.43 7.13
CA ALA A 175 6.64 -12.81 7.93
C ALA A 175 7.70 -13.80 8.44
N GLN A 176 7.39 -15.09 8.43
CA GLN A 176 8.32 -16.15 8.80
C GLN A 176 9.19 -16.50 7.60
N ASP A 177 10.48 -16.72 7.83
CA ASP A 177 11.37 -17.32 6.83
C ASP A 177 11.05 -18.83 6.66
N GLN A 178 10.83 -19.49 7.80
CA GLN A 178 10.45 -20.90 7.91
C GLN A 178 9.62 -21.12 9.17
N TYR A 179 8.75 -22.13 9.17
CA TYR A 179 7.91 -22.47 10.32
C TYR A 179 7.65 -23.97 10.44
N ASP A 180 7.17 -24.38 11.61
CA ASP A 180 6.72 -25.76 11.86
C ASP A 180 5.25 -25.87 11.44
N ASP A 181 4.97 -26.53 10.31
CA ASP A 181 3.60 -26.72 9.82
C ASP A 181 2.83 -27.64 10.78
N PRO A 182 1.75 -27.15 11.44
CA PRO A 182 1.00 -27.95 12.41
C PRO A 182 0.37 -29.22 11.83
N ASP A 183 0.23 -29.30 10.51
CA ASP A 183 -0.43 -30.42 9.83
C ASP A 183 0.47 -31.64 9.62
N HIS A 184 1.76 -31.54 9.96
CA HIS A 184 2.65 -32.68 9.94
C HIS A 184 3.71 -32.60 11.05
N THR A 185 4.50 -33.66 11.18
CA THR A 185 5.69 -33.65 12.02
C THR A 185 6.92 -33.73 11.13
N GLY A 186 8.04 -33.12 11.54
CA GLY A 186 9.29 -33.21 10.80
C GLY A 186 10.06 -31.91 10.77
N GLN A 187 10.65 -31.62 9.61
CA GLN A 187 11.43 -30.42 9.37
C GLN A 187 10.54 -29.19 9.18
N LYS A 188 11.10 -28.01 9.46
CA LYS A 188 10.45 -26.74 9.19
C LYS A 188 10.43 -26.48 7.69
N GLU A 189 9.32 -25.97 7.22
CA GLU A 189 9.10 -25.63 5.82
C GLU A 189 9.16 -24.12 5.63
N PHE A 190 9.30 -23.68 4.39
CA PHE A 190 9.32 -22.26 4.06
C PHE A 190 8.08 -21.53 4.60
N GLY A 191 8.25 -20.25 4.94
CA GLY A 191 7.19 -19.38 5.45
C GLY A 191 5.93 -19.39 4.57
N VAL A 192 6.10 -19.55 3.26
CA VAL A 192 5.02 -19.90 2.33
C VAL A 192 5.40 -21.16 1.56
N HIS A 193 4.65 -22.24 1.72
CA HIS A 193 4.87 -23.49 1.01
C HIS A 193 3.58 -24.12 0.50
N THR A 194 3.71 -25.20 -0.26
CA THR A 194 2.57 -25.95 -0.78
C THR A 194 2.86 -27.44 -0.81
N HIS A 195 1.85 -28.22 -0.48
CA HIS A 195 1.87 -29.67 -0.55
C HIS A 195 1.21 -30.22 -1.82
N VAL A 196 0.88 -29.37 -2.80
CA VAL A 196 0.41 -29.81 -4.12
C VAL A 196 1.53 -30.53 -4.85
N ASN A 197 1.26 -31.75 -5.32
CA ASN A 197 2.19 -32.52 -6.14
C ASN A 197 2.59 -31.73 -7.40
N VAL A 198 3.90 -31.69 -7.69
CA VAL A 198 4.42 -30.97 -8.86
C VAL A 198 3.89 -31.65 -10.14
N PRO A 199 3.33 -30.88 -11.10
CA PRO A 199 2.87 -31.44 -12.37
C PRO A 199 3.94 -32.28 -13.08
N PRO A 200 3.58 -33.41 -13.73
CA PRO A 200 2.21 -33.84 -14.07
C PRO A 200 1.49 -34.64 -12.97
N ALA A 201 2.09 -34.81 -11.78
CA ALA A 201 1.41 -35.48 -10.68
C ALA A 201 0.28 -34.60 -10.13
N THR A 202 -0.77 -35.23 -9.58
CA THR A 202 -1.97 -34.55 -9.07
C THR A 202 -2.18 -34.82 -7.59
N GLY A 203 -2.95 -33.97 -6.90
CA GLY A 203 -3.29 -34.13 -5.48
C GLY A 203 -2.30 -33.47 -4.54
N VAL A 204 -2.46 -33.74 -3.24
CA VAL A 204 -1.62 -33.18 -2.16
C VAL A 204 -0.94 -34.29 -1.37
N THR A 205 0.16 -33.97 -0.71
CA THR A 205 0.83 -34.87 0.25
C THR A 205 0.58 -34.38 1.68
N ASP A 206 0.30 -35.26 2.62
CA ASP A 206 0.10 -34.89 4.03
C ASP A 206 1.36 -35.06 4.90
N THR A 207 2.54 -35.14 4.28
CA THR A 207 3.84 -35.26 4.95
C THR A 207 4.75 -34.12 4.54
N ALA A 208 5.67 -33.73 5.43
CA ALA A 208 6.69 -32.71 5.17
C ALA A 208 7.43 -32.95 3.84
N ARG A 209 7.71 -31.86 3.11
CA ARG A 209 8.36 -31.88 1.80
C ARG A 209 9.76 -31.29 1.89
N PRO A 210 10.82 -32.12 1.69
CA PRO A 210 12.20 -31.63 1.65
C PRO A 210 12.40 -30.44 0.70
N LEU A 211 11.85 -30.53 -0.51
CA LEU A 211 11.98 -29.48 -1.52
C LEU A 211 11.28 -28.16 -1.19
N GLU A 212 10.40 -28.16 -0.18
CA GLU A 212 9.71 -26.97 0.34
C GLU A 212 10.29 -26.56 1.71
N SER A 213 11.52 -27.00 2.02
CA SER A 213 12.22 -26.75 3.28
C SER A 213 13.67 -26.33 3.05
N PRO A 214 14.25 -25.44 3.87
CA PRO A 214 15.69 -25.25 3.90
C PRO A 214 16.43 -26.58 4.22
N PRO A 215 17.63 -26.82 3.66
CA PRO A 215 18.49 -25.89 2.92
C PRO A 215 18.22 -25.85 1.41
N ASP A 216 17.15 -26.50 0.92
CA ASP A 216 16.82 -26.43 -0.50
C ASP A 216 16.50 -24.98 -0.91
N ALA A 217 16.66 -24.69 -2.20
CA ALA A 217 16.28 -23.38 -2.73
C ALA A 217 14.76 -23.32 -2.91
N VAL A 218 14.18 -22.14 -2.68
CA VAL A 218 12.75 -21.91 -2.92
C VAL A 218 12.42 -22.20 -4.38
N GLN A 219 11.56 -23.18 -4.60
CA GLN A 219 11.15 -23.58 -5.94
C GLN A 219 10.15 -22.58 -6.53
N ASP A 220 10.25 -22.34 -7.84
CA ASP A 220 9.18 -21.68 -8.59
C ASP A 220 8.00 -22.65 -8.70
N ARG A 221 6.87 -22.24 -8.12
CA ARG A 221 5.64 -23.01 -7.99
C ARG A 221 4.48 -22.24 -8.63
N SER A 222 4.69 -21.76 -9.86
CA SER A 222 3.68 -21.05 -10.65
C SER A 222 2.44 -21.87 -10.98
N ASP A 223 2.47 -23.19 -10.73
CA ASP A 223 1.30 -24.08 -10.73
C ASP A 223 0.32 -23.79 -9.57
N VAL A 224 0.81 -23.23 -8.46
CA VAL A 224 0.03 -22.88 -7.25
C VAL A 224 0.00 -21.37 -7.04
N PHE A 225 1.14 -20.71 -7.18
CA PHE A 225 1.35 -19.28 -6.95
C PHE A 225 1.57 -18.56 -8.28
N LEU A 226 0.49 -18.17 -8.96
CA LEU A 226 0.53 -17.67 -10.34
C LEU A 226 1.37 -16.39 -10.48
N VAL A 227 1.35 -15.54 -9.45
CA VAL A 227 2.19 -14.32 -9.37
C VAL A 227 3.48 -14.58 -8.60
N GLY A 228 3.42 -15.45 -7.58
CA GLY A 228 4.57 -15.86 -6.78
C GLY A 228 4.31 -15.79 -5.28
N ARG A 229 5.37 -16.07 -4.52
CA ARG A 229 5.39 -16.09 -3.06
C ARG A 229 6.61 -15.33 -2.53
N GLN A 230 6.46 -14.63 -1.40
CA GLN A 230 7.54 -13.87 -0.77
C GLN A 230 7.60 -14.10 0.73
N PHE A 231 8.78 -14.43 1.22
CA PHE A 231 9.08 -14.65 2.62
C PHE A 231 10.61 -14.64 2.84
N PRO A 232 11.09 -14.20 4.02
CA PRO A 232 10.34 -13.42 4.99
C PRO A 232 10.07 -12.00 4.47
N VAL A 233 8.90 -11.44 4.79
CA VAL A 233 8.57 -10.02 4.61
C VAL A 233 8.26 -9.37 5.96
N PRO A 234 8.21 -8.03 6.09
CA PRO A 234 7.80 -7.40 7.34
C PRO A 234 6.40 -7.85 7.79
N ALA A 235 6.24 -8.08 9.09
CA ALA A 235 4.96 -8.45 9.70
C ALA A 235 3.94 -7.30 9.61
N VAL A 236 2.67 -7.64 9.42
CA VAL A 236 1.54 -6.71 9.57
C VAL A 236 1.31 -6.42 11.06
N ASP A 237 1.13 -5.14 11.40
CA ASP A 237 0.90 -4.70 12.77
C ASP A 237 -0.58 -4.88 13.20
N PHE A 238 -0.89 -6.04 13.79
CA PHE A 238 -2.21 -6.32 14.36
C PHE A 238 -2.51 -5.51 15.63
N ALA A 239 -1.49 -5.04 16.36
CA ALA A 239 -1.72 -4.18 17.53
C ALA A 239 -2.22 -2.81 17.07
N GLY A 240 -1.62 -2.26 16.02
CA GLY A 240 -2.09 -1.06 15.33
C GLY A 240 -3.54 -1.21 14.82
N ILE A 241 -3.89 -2.37 14.24
CA ILE A 241 -5.28 -2.66 13.83
C ILE A 241 -6.23 -2.59 15.02
N THR A 242 -5.86 -3.20 16.15
CA THR A 242 -6.69 -3.20 17.36
C THR A 242 -6.88 -1.80 17.92
N SER A 243 -5.83 -0.97 17.90
CA SER A 243 -5.92 0.44 18.27
C SER A 243 -6.88 1.21 17.36
N ASN A 244 -6.75 1.04 16.04
CA ASN A 244 -7.62 1.69 15.07
C ASN A 244 -9.09 1.26 15.23
N LEU A 245 -9.36 -0.02 15.49
CA LEU A 245 -10.72 -0.49 15.77
C LEU A 245 -11.29 0.11 17.06
N SER A 246 -10.45 0.31 18.08
CA SER A 246 -10.85 1.00 19.32
C SER A 246 -11.17 2.47 19.07
N GLU A 247 -10.41 3.16 18.22
CA GLU A 247 -10.68 4.54 17.80
C GLU A 247 -11.98 4.61 16.98
N MET A 248 -12.15 3.73 15.99
CA MET A 248 -13.38 3.64 15.20
C MET A 248 -14.61 3.40 16.06
N ARG A 249 -14.50 2.60 17.12
CA ARG A 249 -15.56 2.40 18.10
C ARG A 249 -15.92 3.72 18.81
N ILE A 250 -14.91 4.46 19.27
CA ILE A 250 -15.12 5.75 19.95
C ILE A 250 -15.80 6.74 18.99
N ASP A 251 -15.33 6.83 17.75
CA ASP A 251 -15.88 7.73 16.74
C ASP A 251 -17.31 7.34 16.33
N ALA A 252 -17.60 6.03 16.23
CA ALA A 252 -18.94 5.52 15.97
C ALA A 252 -19.91 5.83 17.12
N ILE A 253 -19.44 5.83 18.37
CA ILE A 253 -20.24 6.27 19.53
C ILE A 253 -20.48 7.78 19.49
N ALA A 254 -19.45 8.56 19.13
CA ALA A 254 -19.52 10.02 19.13
C ALA A 254 -20.43 10.59 18.04
N GLY A 255 -20.42 10.01 16.84
CA GLY A 255 -21.16 10.55 15.69
C GLY A 255 -21.54 9.56 14.60
N GLY A 256 -21.33 8.26 14.83
CA GLY A 256 -21.67 7.20 13.89
C GLY A 256 -22.89 6.38 14.30
N PHE A 257 -22.96 5.15 13.81
CA PHE A 257 -23.95 4.16 14.23
C PHE A 257 -23.27 3.06 15.03
N TYR A 258 -23.36 3.15 16.36
CA TYR A 258 -22.83 2.13 17.26
C TYR A 258 -23.92 1.21 17.81
N ARG A 259 -23.66 -0.10 17.87
CA ARG A 259 -24.49 -1.07 18.61
C ARG A 259 -23.64 -2.02 19.46
N PRO A 260 -24.00 -2.22 20.73
CA PRO A 260 -23.31 -3.17 21.60
C PRO A 260 -23.68 -4.61 21.23
N THR A 261 -23.02 -5.59 21.86
CA THR A 261 -23.39 -7.00 21.79
C THR A 261 -24.85 -7.20 22.20
N SER A 262 -25.59 -7.97 21.41
CA SER A 262 -26.95 -8.35 21.72
C SER A 262 -26.98 -9.38 22.86
N THR A 263 -27.90 -9.22 23.80
CA THR A 263 -27.99 -10.10 24.98
C THR A 263 -28.91 -11.29 24.78
N THR A 264 -29.86 -11.18 23.85
CA THR A 264 -30.91 -12.19 23.61
C THR A 264 -30.99 -12.66 22.17
N ALA A 265 -30.12 -12.15 21.31
CA ALA A 265 -30.13 -12.43 19.88
C ALA A 265 -28.80 -13.03 19.44
N LEU A 266 -28.73 -13.42 18.16
CA LEU A 266 -27.52 -14.04 17.58
C LEU A 266 -26.62 -13.02 16.87
N GLY A 267 -26.98 -11.74 16.92
CA GLY A 267 -26.33 -10.64 16.22
C GLY A 267 -27.30 -9.76 15.44
N TYR A 268 -26.76 -9.06 14.45
CA TYR A 268 -27.48 -8.05 13.68
C TYR A 268 -27.31 -8.23 12.17
N GLU A 269 -28.32 -7.87 11.40
CA GLU A 269 -28.22 -7.80 9.94
C GLU A 269 -28.43 -6.36 9.47
N ILE A 270 -27.52 -5.90 8.62
CA ILE A 270 -27.57 -4.61 7.94
C ILE A 270 -27.91 -4.87 6.47
N VAL A 271 -29.01 -4.29 6.01
CA VAL A 271 -29.40 -4.33 4.60
C VAL A 271 -29.21 -2.93 4.00
N LEU A 272 -28.15 -2.75 3.22
CA LEU A 272 -27.81 -1.51 2.54
C LEU A 272 -28.80 -1.20 1.41
N LYS A 273 -29.16 0.07 1.26
CA LYS A 273 -30.06 0.57 0.20
C LYS A 273 -29.39 1.63 -0.66
N THR A 274 -29.89 1.79 -1.87
CA THR A 274 -29.40 2.75 -2.88
C THR A 274 -29.92 4.18 -2.66
N ASN A 275 -30.47 4.49 -1.49
CA ASN A 275 -31.04 5.79 -1.14
C ASN A 275 -30.39 6.39 0.12
N ASP A 276 -29.11 6.06 0.36
CA ASP A 276 -28.32 6.51 1.52
C ASP A 276 -28.94 6.16 2.88
N THR A 277 -29.66 5.04 2.95
CA THR A 277 -30.18 4.46 4.19
C THR A 277 -29.86 2.97 4.28
N PHE A 278 -30.05 2.38 5.45
CA PHE A 278 -29.99 0.94 5.66
C PHE A 278 -31.10 0.48 6.61
N ASP A 279 -31.56 -0.75 6.39
CA ASP A 279 -32.43 -1.41 7.37
C ASP A 279 -31.57 -2.19 8.36
N PHE A 280 -31.90 -2.04 9.64
CA PHE A 280 -31.19 -2.68 10.73
C PHE A 280 -32.10 -3.70 11.40
N TYR A 281 -31.67 -4.96 11.40
CA TYR A 281 -32.40 -6.06 11.98
C TYR A 281 -31.63 -6.68 13.13
N VAL A 282 -32.37 -7.20 14.11
CA VAL A 282 -31.84 -8.18 15.06
C VAL A 282 -32.10 -9.59 14.53
N VAL A 283 -31.11 -10.47 14.61
CA VAL A 283 -31.21 -11.86 14.15
C VAL A 283 -31.74 -12.75 15.27
N ASN A 284 -32.93 -13.33 15.07
CA ASN A 284 -33.59 -14.15 16.08
C ASN A 284 -33.19 -15.63 15.96
N SER A 285 -32.93 -16.12 14.74
CA SER A 285 -32.50 -17.50 14.51
C SER A 285 -31.73 -17.66 13.20
N LEU A 286 -30.87 -18.67 13.17
CA LEU A 286 -30.17 -19.14 11.97
C LEU A 286 -30.88 -20.37 11.40
N VAL A 287 -30.62 -20.67 10.12
CA VAL A 287 -31.18 -21.86 9.47
C VAL A 287 -30.67 -23.11 10.20
N PRO A 288 -31.54 -24.07 10.56
CA PRO A 288 -31.07 -25.27 11.24
C PRO A 288 -30.15 -26.08 10.34
N VAL A 289 -29.15 -26.72 10.94
CA VAL A 289 -28.21 -27.57 10.21
C VAL A 289 -28.96 -28.76 9.60
N PRO A 290 -28.73 -29.10 8.31
CA PRO A 290 -29.31 -30.29 7.70
C PRO A 290 -28.98 -31.57 8.48
N SER A 291 -29.91 -32.53 8.53
CA SER A 291 -29.81 -33.73 9.37
C SER A 291 -28.61 -34.64 9.06
N ASN A 292 -28.02 -34.53 7.87
CA ASN A 292 -26.85 -35.29 7.45
C ASN A 292 -25.51 -34.60 7.77
N CYS A 293 -25.52 -33.44 8.41
CA CYS A 293 -24.33 -32.70 8.80
C CYS A 293 -24.15 -32.77 10.33
N SER A 294 -22.93 -33.09 10.79
CA SER A 294 -22.60 -33.16 12.22
C SER A 294 -21.23 -32.57 12.51
N ASN A 295 -21.04 -32.01 13.72
CA ASN A 295 -19.78 -31.43 14.16
C ASN A 295 -18.78 -32.51 14.57
N VAL A 296 -18.31 -33.30 13.60
CA VAL A 296 -17.42 -34.45 13.85
C VAL A 296 -16.07 -34.05 14.46
N ASN A 297 -15.63 -32.81 14.22
CA ASN A 297 -14.34 -32.29 14.66
C ASN A 297 -14.44 -31.38 15.91
N ASN A 298 -15.61 -31.32 16.55
CA ASN A 298 -15.89 -30.51 17.74
C ASN A 298 -15.40 -29.05 17.61
N GLN A 299 -15.65 -28.47 16.43
CA GLN A 299 -15.26 -27.10 16.08
C GLN A 299 -16.12 -26.09 16.84
N ASP A 300 -15.48 -25.07 17.40
CA ASP A 300 -16.17 -23.93 18.00
C ASP A 300 -16.91 -23.13 16.92
N GLY A 301 -18.12 -22.65 17.25
CA GLY A 301 -18.96 -21.89 16.31
C GLY A 301 -19.52 -22.72 15.14
N TRP A 302 -19.47 -24.05 15.20
CA TRP A 302 -20.01 -24.91 14.16
C TRP A 302 -21.54 -24.76 14.04
N GLY A 303 -22.02 -24.56 12.82
CA GLY A 303 -23.44 -24.37 12.52
C GLY A 303 -23.65 -23.81 11.12
N THR A 304 -24.84 -23.28 10.84
CA THR A 304 -25.07 -22.48 9.64
C THR A 304 -24.91 -21.00 9.97
N TRP A 305 -24.51 -20.20 8.98
CA TRP A 305 -24.44 -18.74 9.08
C TRP A 305 -25.52 -18.06 8.25
N SER A 306 -26.57 -18.78 7.85
CA SER A 306 -27.68 -18.20 7.09
C SER A 306 -28.77 -17.72 8.05
N VAL A 307 -29.18 -16.47 7.92
CA VAL A 307 -30.27 -15.89 8.71
C VAL A 307 -31.60 -16.59 8.35
N ASN A 308 -32.33 -17.09 9.36
CA ASN A 308 -33.64 -17.71 9.19
C ASN A 308 -34.77 -16.72 9.53
N THR A 309 -34.75 -16.18 10.75
CA THR A 309 -35.73 -15.18 11.18
C THR A 309 -35.04 -13.96 11.79
N LYS A 310 -35.61 -12.80 11.51
CA LYS A 310 -35.09 -11.50 11.94
C LYS A 310 -36.22 -10.52 12.23
N THR A 311 -35.97 -9.56 13.10
CA THR A 311 -36.92 -8.50 13.46
C THR A 311 -36.33 -7.15 13.08
N LEU A 312 -37.10 -6.33 12.34
CA LEU A 312 -36.68 -4.99 11.98
C LEU A 312 -36.64 -4.10 13.23
N LEU A 313 -35.49 -3.48 13.49
CA LEU A 313 -35.34 -2.47 14.54
C LEU A 313 -35.60 -1.06 13.99
N GLY A 314 -35.28 -0.83 12.72
CA GLY A 314 -35.58 0.43 12.04
C GLY A 314 -34.86 0.59 10.72
N ASN A 315 -35.23 1.65 10.00
CA ASN A 315 -34.47 2.17 8.87
C ASN A 315 -33.71 3.42 9.36
N TYR A 316 -32.42 3.50 9.05
CA TYR A 316 -31.55 4.57 9.50
C TYR A 316 -30.84 5.21 8.31
N PRO A 317 -30.64 6.55 8.32
CA PRO A 317 -29.78 7.18 7.35
C PRO A 317 -28.33 6.72 7.54
N MET A 318 -27.56 6.77 6.46
CA MET A 318 -26.12 6.52 6.55
C MET A 318 -25.48 7.57 7.48
N PRO A 319 -24.61 7.18 8.42
CA PRO A 319 -24.01 8.13 9.37
C PRO A 319 -23.16 9.17 8.65
N ALA A 320 -23.17 10.43 9.13
CA ALA A 320 -22.43 11.52 8.49
C ALA A 320 -20.90 11.31 8.52
N ASN A 321 -20.39 10.60 9.53
CA ASN A 321 -18.98 10.19 9.61
C ASN A 321 -18.70 8.85 8.87
N ASN A 322 -19.71 8.26 8.23
CA ASN A 322 -19.65 7.00 7.49
C ASN A 322 -19.26 5.76 8.32
N LEU A 323 -19.35 5.81 9.65
CA LEU A 323 -18.96 4.70 10.52
C LEU A 323 -20.16 3.92 11.06
N ILE A 324 -20.19 2.61 10.81
CA ILE A 324 -21.10 1.67 11.47
C ILE A 324 -20.28 0.67 12.28
N PHE A 325 -20.41 0.68 13.60
CA PHE A 325 -19.67 -0.20 14.50
C PHE A 325 -20.61 -1.10 15.30
N ILE A 326 -20.50 -2.41 15.10
CA ILE A 326 -21.35 -3.43 15.73
C ILE A 326 -20.46 -4.36 16.56
N GLU A 327 -20.69 -4.43 17.88
CA GLU A 327 -19.99 -5.35 18.79
C GLU A 327 -20.67 -6.72 18.87
N ASP A 328 -21.04 -7.30 17.72
CA ASP A 328 -21.70 -8.59 17.64
C ASP A 328 -21.45 -9.24 16.27
N ASN A 329 -21.92 -10.46 16.06
CA ASN A 329 -22.00 -11.07 14.74
C ASN A 329 -22.83 -10.18 13.82
N VAL A 330 -22.28 -9.86 12.65
CA VAL A 330 -22.94 -8.99 11.68
C VAL A 330 -23.08 -9.68 10.33
N TRP A 331 -24.28 -9.59 9.78
CA TRP A 331 -24.57 -9.94 8.39
C TRP A 331 -24.76 -8.66 7.59
N VAL A 332 -24.09 -8.55 6.47
CA VAL A 332 -24.21 -7.39 5.58
C VAL A 332 -24.71 -7.86 4.23
N SER A 333 -25.78 -7.23 3.75
CA SER A 333 -26.35 -7.50 2.44
C SER A 333 -26.88 -6.21 1.80
N GLY A 334 -27.33 -6.30 0.55
CA GLY A 334 -27.90 -5.17 -0.18
C GLY A 334 -26.89 -4.44 -1.06
N THR A 335 -27.27 -3.23 -1.48
CA THR A 335 -26.53 -2.43 -2.47
C THR A 335 -26.48 -0.98 -2.04
N ILE A 336 -25.33 -0.35 -2.21
CA ILE A 336 -25.11 1.08 -2.01
C ILE A 336 -24.91 1.75 -3.38
N ASP A 337 -25.36 2.99 -3.54
CA ASP A 337 -25.12 3.79 -4.74
C ASP A 337 -24.55 5.16 -4.33
N GLY A 338 -23.35 5.49 -4.82
CA GLY A 338 -22.66 6.76 -4.55
C GLY A 338 -22.09 6.97 -3.14
N SER A 339 -22.75 6.44 -2.10
CA SER A 339 -22.29 6.54 -0.71
C SER A 339 -21.14 5.59 -0.37
N ARG A 340 -20.33 5.96 0.63
CA ARG A 340 -19.25 5.13 1.20
C ARG A 340 -19.53 4.90 2.66
N VAL A 341 -19.38 3.66 3.11
CA VAL A 341 -19.55 3.28 4.52
C VAL A 341 -18.41 2.35 4.93
N THR A 342 -17.94 2.53 6.15
CA THR A 342 -16.90 1.73 6.79
C THR A 342 -17.47 0.96 7.96
#